data_AF-A0A0D0GHP7-F1
#
_entry.id   AF-A0A0D0GHP7-F1
#
_cell.length_a   1.000
_cell.length_b   1.000
_cell.length_c   1.000
_cell.angle_alpha   90.00
_cell.angle_beta   90.00
_cell.angle_gamma   90.00
#
_symmetry.space_group_name_H-M   'P 1'
#
loop_
_entity.id
_entity.type
_entity.pdbx_description
1 polymer ?
#
loop_
_entity_poly.entity_id
_entity_poly.type
_entity_poly.pdbx_seq_one_letter_code
_entity_poly.pdbx_strand_id
1 'polypeptide(L)'
;MENETDKNDKHFANDHVYSGNRKEPYIKAISYLLIGVFFITAGIINFIKIRNWEQLKGDFEMNQATELMYSIGGKWLILGFMAVLGFFVLRKGYLQWRRIKAQEKI
;
A
#
# COMPACT_ATOMS: atom_id res chain seq x y z
N MET A 1 -2.52 54.53 14.72
CA MET A 1 -1.69 54.14 13.55
C MET A 1 -1.27 52.71 13.79
N GLU A 2 -2.01 51.75 13.23
CA GLU A 2 -1.61 50.34 13.24
C GLU A 2 -0.40 50.19 12.34
N ASN A 3 0.73 49.82 12.93
CA ASN A 3 2.01 49.71 12.25
C ASN A 3 1.99 48.59 11.21
N GLU A 4 2.48 48.90 10.01
CA GLU A 4 2.63 47.99 8.88
C GLU A 4 3.47 46.73 9.19
N THR A 5 4.23 46.75 10.28
CA THR A 5 4.99 45.60 10.80
C THR A 5 4.10 44.45 11.30
N ASP A 6 2.94 44.71 11.90
CA ASP A 6 2.06 43.66 12.45
C ASP A 6 1.32 42.86 11.34
N LYS A 7 1.24 43.40 10.12
CA LYS A 7 0.70 42.68 8.96
C LYS A 7 1.72 41.70 8.37
N ASN A 8 2.98 42.10 8.27
CA ASN A 8 4.03 41.23 7.70
C ASN A 8 4.34 40.04 8.61
N ASP A 9 4.38 40.24 9.94
CA ASP A 9 4.68 39.15 10.87
C ASP A 9 3.60 38.06 10.90
N LYS A 10 2.33 38.41 10.66
CA LYS A 10 1.21 37.45 10.55
C LYS A 10 1.22 36.66 9.24
N HIS A 11 1.78 37.20 8.16
CA HIS A 11 1.94 36.48 6.90
C HIS A 11 3.06 35.44 6.97
N PHE A 12 4.21 35.77 7.58
CA PHE A 12 5.29 34.80 7.82
C PHE A 12 4.89 33.68 8.80
N ALA A 13 4.10 34.00 9.83
CA ALA A 13 3.61 32.99 10.77
C ALA A 13 2.65 31.98 10.12
N ASN A 14 1.82 32.41 9.16
CA ASN A 14 0.86 31.54 8.47
C ASN A 14 1.48 30.72 7.32
N ASP A 15 2.54 31.21 6.68
CA ASP A 15 3.22 30.47 5.61
C ASP A 15 4.12 29.33 6.13
N HIS A 16 4.41 29.32 7.44
CA HIS A 16 5.22 28.30 8.11
C HIS A 16 4.43 27.38 9.06
N VAL A 17 3.09 27.49 9.12
CA VAL A 17 2.27 26.48 9.80
C VAL A 17 2.36 25.19 8.99
N TYR A 18 3.15 24.23 9.46
CA TYR A 18 3.19 22.89 8.88
C TYR A 18 1.78 22.29 8.93
N SER A 19 1.09 22.31 7.80
CA SER A 19 -0.22 21.70 7.60
C SER A 19 -0.13 20.16 7.51
N GLY A 20 0.60 19.55 8.46
CA GLY A 20 0.87 18.11 8.52
C GLY A 20 -0.40 17.27 8.46
N ASN A 21 -1.51 17.80 8.95
CA ASN A 21 -2.81 17.13 8.98
C ASN A 21 -3.40 16.86 7.57
N ARG A 22 -2.97 17.59 6.52
CA ARG A 22 -3.43 17.34 5.14
C ARG A 22 -2.58 16.30 4.41
N LYS A 23 -1.27 16.19 4.68
CA LYS A 23 -0.36 15.27 3.97
C LYS A 23 -0.41 13.84 4.52
N GLU A 24 -0.58 13.69 5.82
CA GLU A 24 -0.62 12.39 6.50
C GLU A 24 -1.65 11.40 5.91
N PRO A 25 -2.90 11.80 5.60
CA PRO A 25 -3.86 10.84 5.06
C PRO A 25 -3.50 10.41 3.61
N TYR A 26 -2.88 11.28 2.81
CA TYR A 26 -2.38 10.91 1.47
C TYR A 26 -1.23 9.92 1.55
N ILE A 27 -0.28 10.12 2.47
CA ILE A 27 0.83 9.20 2.70
C ILE A 27 0.29 7.82 3.09
N LYS A 28 -0.72 7.76 3.96
CA LYS A 28 -1.41 6.50 4.31
C LYS A 28 -2.06 5.86 3.09
N ALA A 29 -2.80 6.61 2.27
CA ALA A 29 -3.43 6.06 1.06
C ALA A 29 -2.40 5.49 0.07
N ILE A 30 -1.30 6.21 -0.17
CA ILE A 30 -0.19 5.76 -1.03
C ILE A 30 0.47 4.51 -0.45
N SER A 31 0.71 4.46 0.87
CA SER A 31 1.29 3.27 1.50
C SER A 31 0.43 2.02 1.31
N TYR A 32 -0.90 2.14 1.41
CA TYR A 32 -1.80 1.03 1.12
C TYR A 32 -1.73 0.60 -0.34
N LEU A 33 -1.62 1.56 -1.28
CA LEU A 33 -1.43 1.21 -2.69
C LEU A 33 -0.13 0.44 -2.92
N LEU A 34 0.98 0.92 -2.36
CA LEU A 34 2.28 0.27 -2.47
C LEU A 34 2.28 -1.14 -1.85
N ILE A 35 1.70 -1.29 -0.66
CA ILE A 35 1.58 -2.59 0.02
C ILE A 35 0.71 -3.55 -0.82
N GLY A 36 -0.39 -3.07 -1.39
CA GLY A 36 -1.23 -3.89 -2.26
C GLY A 36 -0.50 -4.39 -3.50
N VAL A 37 0.25 -3.52 -4.18
CA VAL A 37 1.11 -3.89 -5.31
C VAL A 37 2.20 -4.87 -4.91
N PHE A 38 2.80 -4.67 -3.73
CA PHE A 38 3.80 -5.58 -3.17
C PHE A 38 3.26 -7.00 -3.01
N PHE A 39 2.07 -7.17 -2.42
CA PHE A 39 1.46 -8.50 -2.27
C PHE A 39 1.17 -9.18 -3.60
N ILE A 40 0.63 -8.44 -4.58
CA ILE A 40 0.36 -8.99 -5.92
C ILE A 40 1.66 -9.45 -6.59
N THR A 41 2.68 -8.59 -6.57
CA THR A 41 3.99 -8.89 -7.17
C THR A 41 4.65 -10.08 -6.47
N ALA A 42 4.63 -10.12 -5.14
CA ALA A 42 5.16 -11.24 -4.37
C ALA A 42 4.43 -12.56 -4.66
N GLY A 43 3.10 -12.51 -4.85
CA GLY A 43 2.31 -13.66 -5.27
C GLY A 43 2.72 -14.19 -6.64
N ILE A 44 2.89 -13.30 -7.62
CA ILE A 44 3.34 -13.65 -8.98
C ILE A 44 4.74 -14.25 -8.95
N ILE A 45 5.68 -13.66 -8.22
CA ILE A 45 7.06 -14.17 -8.10
C ILE A 45 7.05 -15.57 -7.49
N ASN A 46 6.32 -15.81 -6.40
CA ASN A 46 6.21 -17.12 -5.79
C ASN A 46 5.59 -18.15 -6.76
N PHE A 47 4.54 -17.76 -7.48
CA PHE A 47 3.93 -18.62 -8.48
C PHE A 47 4.94 -19.05 -9.56
N ILE A 48 5.73 -18.11 -10.08
CA ILE A 48 6.76 -18.40 -11.09
C ILE A 48 7.85 -19.31 -10.52
N LYS A 49 8.33 -19.03 -9.30
CA LYS A 49 9.35 -19.87 -8.63
C LYS A 49 8.87 -21.30 -8.47
N ILE A 50 7.66 -21.50 -7.94
CA ILE A 50 7.08 -22.83 -7.73
C ILE A 50 6.84 -23.53 -9.07
N ARG A 51 6.34 -22.82 -10.09
CA ARG A 51 6.16 -23.37 -11.43
C ARG A 51 7.49 -23.86 -12.03
N ASN A 52 8.55 -23.07 -11.91
CA ASN A 52 9.86 -23.44 -12.44
C ASN A 52 10.46 -24.62 -11.67
N TRP A 53 10.27 -24.66 -10.35
CA TRP A 53 10.68 -25.80 -9.53
C TRP A 53 9.97 -27.10 -9.93
N GLU A 54 8.65 -27.06 -10.12
CA GLU A 54 7.86 -28.22 -10.58
C GLU A 54 8.37 -28.77 -11.93
N GLN A 55 8.91 -27.89 -12.80
CA GLN A 55 9.49 -28.28 -14.09
C GLN A 55 10.89 -28.89 -13.95
N LEU A 56 11.70 -28.39 -13.02
CA LEU A 56 13.10 -28.80 -12.83
C LEU A 56 13.27 -30.02 -11.92
N LYS A 57 12.22 -30.43 -11.18
CA LYS A 57 12.19 -31.63 -10.31
C LYS A 57 13.33 -31.70 -9.27
N GLY A 58 13.73 -30.57 -8.70
CA GLY A 58 14.69 -30.49 -7.59
C GLY A 58 14.00 -30.40 -6.22
N ASP A 59 14.75 -30.01 -5.20
CA ASP A 59 14.19 -29.61 -3.89
C ASP A 59 13.95 -28.09 -3.86
N PHE A 60 12.92 -27.65 -3.16
CA PHE A 60 12.60 -26.23 -3.00
C PHE A 60 12.23 -25.92 -1.56
N GLU A 61 13.04 -25.06 -0.93
CA GLU A 61 12.81 -24.61 0.43
C GLU A 61 11.59 -23.69 0.48
N MET A 62 10.58 -24.11 1.23
CA MET A 62 9.38 -23.32 1.53
C MET A 62 9.33 -22.98 3.02
N ASN A 63 8.77 -21.83 3.36
CA ASN A 63 8.37 -21.58 4.75
C ASN A 63 7.08 -22.35 5.07
N GLN A 64 6.82 -22.61 6.35
CA GLN A 64 5.68 -23.43 6.81
C GLN A 64 4.32 -22.94 6.27
N ALA A 65 4.11 -21.62 6.17
CA ALA A 65 2.87 -21.07 5.65
C ALA A 65 2.70 -21.32 4.15
N THR A 66 3.77 -21.19 3.36
CA THR A 66 3.75 -21.42 1.91
C THR A 66 3.59 -22.90 1.62
N GLU A 67 4.25 -23.77 2.40
CA GLU A 67 4.10 -25.22 2.31
C GLU A 67 2.66 -25.65 2.62
N LEU A 68 2.05 -25.10 3.69
CA LEU A 68 0.65 -25.37 4.01
C LEU A 68 -0.29 -24.92 2.88
N MET A 69 -0.10 -23.71 2.34
CA MET A 69 -0.91 -23.24 1.21
C MET A 69 -0.72 -24.12 -0.03
N TYR A 70 0.52 -24.52 -0.31
CA TYR A 70 0.83 -25.38 -1.44
C TYR A 70 0.21 -26.78 -1.27
N SER A 71 0.25 -27.37 -0.08
CA SER A 71 -0.35 -28.69 0.18
C SER A 71 -1.88 -28.68 0.04
N ILE A 72 -2.55 -27.57 0.37
CA ILE A 72 -4.02 -27.46 0.26
C ILE A 72 -4.47 -27.24 -1.18
N GLY A 73 -3.82 -26.35 -1.93
CA GLY A 73 -4.32 -25.93 -3.25
C GLY A 73 -3.24 -25.55 -4.27
N GLY A 74 -2.01 -25.98 -4.02
CA GLY A 74 -0.88 -25.80 -4.91
C GLY A 74 -0.49 -24.34 -5.14
N LYS A 75 0.26 -24.12 -6.22
CA LYS A 75 0.70 -22.78 -6.66
C LYS A 75 -0.46 -21.80 -6.92
N TRP A 76 -1.62 -22.31 -7.32
CA TRP A 76 -2.80 -21.49 -7.63
C TRP A 76 -3.43 -20.89 -6.37
N LEU A 77 -3.46 -21.63 -5.26
CA LEU A 77 -3.96 -21.10 -4.00
C LEU A 77 -3.07 -19.95 -3.50
N ILE A 78 -1.74 -20.10 -3.59
CA ILE A 78 -0.79 -19.05 -3.20
C ILE A 78 -1.01 -17.79 -4.03
N LEU A 79 -1.12 -17.93 -5.36
CA LEU A 79 -1.39 -16.81 -6.26
C LEU A 79 -2.72 -16.14 -5.94
N GLY A 80 -3.79 -16.93 -5.79
CA GLY A 80 -5.13 -16.43 -5.49
C GLY A 80 -5.19 -15.72 -4.13
N PHE A 81 -4.60 -16.31 -3.10
CA PHE A 81 -4.55 -15.74 -1.75
C PHE A 81 -3.81 -14.39 -1.73
N MET A 82 -2.62 -14.34 -2.33
CA MET A 82 -1.83 -13.10 -2.42
C MET A 82 -2.53 -12.03 -3.27
N ALA A 83 -3.19 -12.42 -4.37
CA ALA A 83 -3.97 -11.51 -5.20
C ALA A 83 -5.18 -10.93 -4.44
N VAL A 84 -5.92 -11.76 -3.70
CA VAL A 84 -7.05 -11.32 -2.87
C VAL A 84 -6.59 -10.37 -1.77
N LEU A 85 -5.50 -10.68 -1.08
CA LEU A 85 -4.93 -9.80 -0.06
C LEU A 85 -4.49 -8.46 -0.68
N GLY A 86 -3.74 -8.51 -1.79
CA GLY A 86 -3.31 -7.32 -2.49
C GLY A 86 -4.49 -6.44 -2.92
N PHE A 87 -5.51 -7.03 -3.53
CA PHE A 87 -6.72 -6.31 -3.96
C PHE A 87 -7.50 -5.72 -2.78
N PHE A 88 -7.59 -6.44 -1.66
CA PHE A 88 -8.23 -5.94 -0.45
C PHE A 88 -7.53 -4.69 0.09
N VAL A 89 -6.20 -4.69 0.12
CA VAL A 89 -5.40 -3.54 0.56
C VAL A 89 -5.52 -2.38 -0.45
N LEU A 90 -5.44 -2.65 -1.76
CA LEU A 90 -5.65 -1.64 -2.79
C LEU A 90 -7.02 -0.95 -2.65
N ARG A 91 -8.07 -1.73 -2.41
CA ARG A 91 -9.43 -1.20 -2.17
C ARG A 91 -9.47 -0.28 -0.95
N LYS A 92 -8.80 -0.64 0.15
CA LYS A 92 -8.70 0.25 1.33
C LYS A 92 -7.98 1.55 0.99
N GLY A 93 -6.85 1.48 0.28
CA GLY A 93 -6.12 2.66 -0.20
C GLY A 93 -6.98 3.58 -1.07
N TYR A 94 -7.73 3.01 -2.02
CA TYR A 94 -8.65 3.75 -2.88
C TYR A 94 -9.79 4.43 -2.09
N LEU A 95 -10.42 3.72 -1.15
CA LEU A 95 -11.47 4.29 -0.30
C LEU A 95 -10.95 5.44 0.55
N GLN A 96 -9.73 5.31 1.09
CA GLN A 96 -9.09 6.37 1.83
C GLN A 96 -8.78 7.58 0.94
N TRP A 97 -8.24 7.36 -0.26
CA TRP A 97 -8.03 8.43 -1.24
C TRP A 97 -9.33 9.19 -1.54
N ARG A 98 -10.42 8.46 -1.77
CA ARG A 98 -11.74 9.06 -2.04
C ARG A 98 -12.24 9.89 -0.86
N ARG A 99 -12.03 9.47 0.38
CA ARG A 99 -12.39 10.24 1.58
C ARG A 99 -11.63 11.56 1.65
N ILE A 100 -10.32 11.53 1.37
CA ILE A 100 -9.48 12.73 1.40
C ILE A 100 -9.96 13.75 0.36
N LYS A 101 -10.19 13.30 -0.89
CA LYS A 101 -10.74 14.16 -1.94
C LYS A 101 -12.13 14.72 -1.60
N ALA A 102 -12.95 14.00 -0.84
CA ALA A 102 -14.25 14.49 -0.40
C ALA A 102 -14.11 15.57 0.68
N GLN A 103 -13.14 15.42 1.59
CA GLN A 103 -12.84 16.41 2.63
C GLN A 103 -12.18 17.68 2.07
N GLU A 104 -11.48 17.60 0.94
CA GLU A 104 -10.93 18.79 0.26
C GLU A 104 -11.97 19.60 -0.51
N LYS A 105 -13.15 19.04 -0.79
CA LYS A 105 -14.23 19.72 -1.52
C LYS A 105 -15.19 20.50 -0.62
N ILE A 106 -15.05 20.37 0.70
CA ILE A 106 -15.85 21.08 1.73
C ILE A 106 -14.97 22.19 2.30
#